data_AF-A0A3S1F095-F1
#
_entry.id   AF-A0A3S1F095-F1
#
_cell.length_a   1.000
_cell.length_b   1.000
_cell.length_c   1.000
_cell.angle_alpha   90.00
_cell.angle_beta   90.00
_cell.angle_gamma   90.00
#
_symmetry.space_group_name_H-M   'P 1'
#
loop_
_entity.id
_entity.type
_entity.pdbx_description
1 polymer ?
#
loop_
_entity_poly.entity_id
_entity_poly.type
_entity_poly.pdbx_seq_one_letter_code
_entity_poly.pdbx_strand_id
1 'polypeptide(L)'
;LQARIEAGRVKLLTRSGLDWTKKFGKAVISALADIPVGTALIDGELVVETSAGASDFSALQADLSEGRSDRFRFYVFDLLHLDGYDLRDVALITRKQLLEKVIGSDNGIISYSGHFEEDGTLVLRHACRLSLEGVVSKLRDAPYRAGRSKNWVKSKCSARQEFVVAGYVPSTTSRNAIGSLVLGVYDDGKLHHVGRVGTGYTAAVAQDLFKKLERIRIPSSPFDERLSADEARQARYVRPELVAEVEFRAWTADGNLRHASFRGLREDKPAKEIIRETPKTNKAAPNPQRRTVKLTHPDRLYWPDQGVTKEGLADYYAEVWRHASPYIVGRALALVRCPSGISGEQFFQKHAWKGLNPNIVLVHDPKDPPDERLISINDLDGLIGLVQSAALEIHPWGSLVSDWERPDTIIMDLDPG
;
A
#
# COMPACT_ATOMS: atom_id res chain seq x y z
N LEU A 1 -5.25 19.14 -8.56
CA LEU A 1 -4.72 20.42 -9.12
C LEU A 1 -5.88 21.24 -9.65
N GLN A 2 -5.79 22.57 -9.59
CA GLN A 2 -6.81 23.44 -10.17
C GLN A 2 -6.23 24.20 -11.37
N ALA A 3 -6.83 24.01 -12.55
CA ALA A 3 -6.50 24.74 -13.76
C ALA A 3 -7.38 25.99 -13.84
N ARG A 4 -6.75 27.17 -13.82
CA ARG A 4 -7.40 28.46 -14.03
C ARG A 4 -7.06 28.96 -15.43
N ILE A 5 -8.08 29.17 -16.25
CA ILE A 5 -7.97 29.69 -17.61
C ILE A 5 -8.58 31.09 -17.63
N GLU A 6 -7.82 32.07 -18.12
CA GLU A 6 -8.28 33.46 -18.29
C GLU A 6 -7.74 34.04 -19.59
N ALA A 7 -8.61 34.19 -20.59
CA ALA A 7 -8.28 34.72 -21.91
C ALA A 7 -7.02 34.05 -22.51
N GLY A 8 -7.02 32.71 -22.54
CA GLY A 8 -5.90 31.89 -23.04
C GLY A 8 -4.68 31.79 -22.11
N ARG A 9 -4.67 32.46 -20.96
CA ARG A 9 -3.62 32.30 -19.94
C ARG A 9 -4.00 31.21 -18.96
N VAL A 10 -3.10 30.26 -18.75
CA VAL A 10 -3.31 29.11 -17.87
C VAL A 10 -2.44 29.24 -16.63
N LYS A 11 -3.03 28.95 -15.47
CA LYS A 11 -2.32 28.66 -14.22
C LYS A 11 -2.73 27.31 -13.66
N LEU A 12 -1.76 26.51 -13.26
CA LEU A 12 -1.98 25.25 -12.55
C LEU A 12 -1.60 25.40 -11.08
N LEU A 13 -2.61 25.39 -10.23
CA LEU A 13 -2.50 25.63 -8.80
C LEU A 13 -2.52 24.32 -8.01
N THR A 14 -1.63 24.16 -7.04
CA THR A 14 -1.67 23.07 -6.07
C THR A 14 -2.89 23.21 -5.17
N ARG A 15 -3.18 22.14 -4.40
CA ARG A 15 -4.23 22.18 -3.36
C ARG A 15 -4.01 23.30 -2.34
N SER A 16 -2.76 23.66 -2.05
CA SER A 16 -2.37 24.76 -1.15
C SER A 16 -2.33 26.13 -1.84
N GLY A 17 -2.64 26.21 -3.14
CA GLY A 17 -2.69 27.45 -3.91
C GLY A 17 -1.35 27.88 -4.52
N LEU A 18 -0.32 27.04 -4.48
CA LEU A 18 0.98 27.34 -5.11
C LEU A 18 0.87 27.26 -6.62
N ASP A 19 1.43 28.23 -7.32
CA ASP A 19 1.51 28.23 -8.78
C ASP A 19 2.64 27.30 -9.24
N TRP A 20 2.28 26.12 -9.75
CA TRP A 20 3.20 25.11 -10.26
C TRP A 20 3.23 25.05 -11.78
N THR A 21 2.65 26.05 -12.47
CA THR A 21 2.54 26.09 -13.94
C THR A 21 3.86 25.77 -14.63
N LYS A 22 4.96 26.37 -14.19
CA LYS A 22 6.29 26.17 -14.81
C LYS A 22 6.87 24.75 -14.64
N LYS A 23 6.38 23.96 -13.67
CA LYS A 23 6.85 22.59 -13.43
C LYS A 23 6.29 21.57 -14.44
N PHE A 24 5.20 21.90 -15.14
CA PHE A 24 4.43 20.93 -15.93
C PHE A 24 4.69 20.97 -17.44
N GLY A 25 5.72 21.71 -17.88
CA GLY A 25 6.09 21.81 -19.29
C GLY A 25 5.05 22.55 -20.14
N LYS A 26 5.34 22.70 -21.44
CA LYS A 26 4.48 23.48 -22.35
C LYS A 26 3.25 22.71 -22.84
N ALA A 27 3.36 21.39 -23.00
CA ALA A 27 2.33 20.57 -23.66
C ALA A 27 0.97 20.65 -22.95
N VAL A 28 0.95 20.41 -21.63
CA VAL A 28 -0.29 20.48 -20.82
C VAL A 28 -0.84 21.91 -20.78
N ILE A 29 0.02 22.92 -20.67
CA ILE A 29 -0.37 24.33 -20.63
C ILE A 29 -1.03 24.74 -21.96
N SER A 30 -0.41 24.38 -23.09
CA SER A 30 -0.96 24.65 -24.43
C SER A 30 -2.29 23.94 -24.63
N ALA A 31 -2.38 22.66 -24.28
CA ALA A 31 -3.62 21.91 -24.39
C ALA A 31 -4.76 22.53 -23.56
N LEU A 32 -4.46 23.06 -22.37
CA LEU A 32 -5.45 23.77 -21.54
C LEU A 32 -5.81 25.13 -22.13
N ALA A 33 -4.86 25.83 -22.76
CA ALA A 33 -5.09 27.13 -23.38
C ALA A 33 -5.94 27.03 -24.66
N ASP A 34 -5.89 25.89 -25.34
CA ASP A 34 -6.66 25.61 -26.57
C ASP A 34 -8.13 25.27 -26.30
N ILE A 35 -8.52 25.08 -25.03
CA ILE A 35 -9.93 24.88 -24.65
C ILE A 35 -10.70 26.15 -25.03
N PRO A 36 -11.81 26.06 -25.81
CA PRO A 36 -12.49 27.22 -26.40
C PRO A 36 -13.39 27.94 -25.39
N VAL A 37 -12.80 28.50 -24.33
CA VAL A 37 -13.47 29.22 -23.24
C VAL A 37 -12.77 30.54 -22.95
N GLY A 38 -13.53 31.55 -22.54
CA GLY A 38 -12.98 32.83 -22.12
C GLY A 38 -12.37 32.73 -20.72
N THR A 39 -13.10 32.15 -19.77
CA THR A 39 -12.64 31.91 -18.40
C THR A 39 -13.14 30.58 -17.86
N ALA A 40 -12.28 29.82 -17.18
CA ALA A 40 -12.68 28.57 -16.56
C ALA A 40 -11.86 28.24 -15.31
N LEU A 41 -12.50 27.52 -14.38
CA LEU A 41 -11.83 26.92 -13.22
C LEU A 41 -12.15 25.43 -13.18
N ILE A 42 -11.15 24.62 -13.55
CA ILE A 42 -11.29 23.17 -13.74
C ILE A 42 -10.52 22.44 -12.64
N ASP A 43 -11.15 21.44 -12.02
CA ASP A 43 -10.52 20.56 -11.05
C ASP A 43 -10.07 19.26 -11.74
N GLY A 44 -8.82 18.89 -11.53
CA GLY A 44 -8.19 17.78 -12.23
C GLY A 44 -6.95 17.23 -11.54
N GLU A 45 -6.41 16.13 -12.06
CA GLU A 45 -5.21 15.46 -11.56
C GLU A 45 -4.19 15.31 -12.68
N LEU A 46 -2.94 15.72 -12.42
CA LEU A 46 -1.84 15.47 -13.33
C LEU A 46 -1.21 14.13 -12.99
N VAL A 47 -1.05 13.26 -13.98
CA VAL A 47 -0.53 11.92 -13.79
C VAL A 47 0.55 11.61 -14.82
N VAL A 48 1.37 10.63 -14.47
CA VAL A 48 2.15 9.84 -15.42
C VAL A 48 1.58 8.44 -15.39
N GLU A 49 1.35 7.84 -16.55
CA GLU A 49 0.81 6.48 -16.67
C GLU A 49 1.92 5.44 -16.80
N THR A 50 1.62 4.25 -16.29
CA THR A 50 2.32 3.00 -16.61
C THR A 50 1.94 2.54 -18.01
N SER A 51 2.64 1.53 -18.53
CA SER A 51 2.28 0.86 -19.79
C SER A 51 0.88 0.23 -19.78
N ALA A 52 0.33 -0.06 -18.59
CA ALA A 52 -1.02 -0.57 -18.41
C ALA A 52 -2.09 0.54 -18.27
N GLY A 53 -1.72 1.82 -18.36
CA GLY A 53 -2.63 2.97 -18.23
C GLY A 53 -2.97 3.37 -16.79
N ALA A 54 -2.42 2.70 -15.77
CA ALA A 54 -2.59 3.10 -14.38
C ALA A 54 -1.67 4.27 -14.02
N SER A 55 -2.13 5.19 -13.16
CA SER A 55 -1.34 6.33 -12.68
C SER A 55 -0.19 5.89 -11.76
N ASP A 56 1.01 6.41 -11.99
CA ASP A 56 2.21 6.17 -11.21
C ASP A 56 2.76 7.47 -10.63
N PHE A 57 2.58 7.65 -9.32
CA PHE A 57 3.06 8.82 -8.61
C PHE A 57 4.59 8.87 -8.49
N SER A 58 5.26 7.73 -8.38
CA SER A 58 6.71 7.66 -8.29
C SER A 58 7.34 8.10 -9.61
N ALA A 59 6.78 7.66 -10.73
CA ALA A 59 7.17 8.11 -12.06
C ALA A 59 6.91 9.62 -12.25
N LEU A 60 5.74 10.12 -11.85
CA LEU A 60 5.42 11.54 -11.89
C LEU A 60 6.46 12.38 -11.11
N GLN A 61 6.83 11.93 -9.91
CA GLN A 61 7.79 12.66 -9.09
C GLN A 61 9.20 12.64 -9.69
N ALA A 62 9.61 11.51 -10.27
CA ALA A 62 10.89 11.40 -10.97
C ALA A 62 10.94 12.35 -12.17
N ASP A 63 9.89 12.36 -13.00
CA ASP A 63 9.80 13.23 -14.16
C ASP A 63 9.81 14.72 -13.76
N LEU A 64 9.08 15.10 -12.70
CA LEU A 64 9.13 16.46 -12.12
C LEU A 64 10.53 16.85 -11.64
N SER A 65 11.27 15.91 -11.04
CA SER A 65 12.61 16.15 -10.51
C SER A 65 13.64 16.29 -11.63
N GLU A 66 13.47 15.55 -12.73
CA GLU A 66 14.31 15.60 -13.93
C GLU A 66 13.92 16.74 -14.88
N GLY A 67 12.79 17.41 -14.65
CA GLY A 67 12.22 18.40 -15.58
C GLY A 67 11.66 17.77 -16.86
N ARG A 68 11.40 16.46 -16.87
CA ARG A 68 10.75 15.73 -17.96
C ARG A 68 9.24 16.03 -17.91
N SER A 69 8.63 16.32 -19.06
CA SER A 69 7.21 16.73 -19.14
C SER A 69 6.42 16.17 -20.32
N ASP A 70 7.05 15.34 -21.16
CA ASP A 70 6.44 14.70 -22.35
C ASP A 70 5.45 13.57 -22.01
N ARG A 71 5.48 13.05 -20.78
CA ARG A 71 4.62 11.96 -20.31
C ARG A 71 3.41 12.40 -19.49
N PHE A 72 3.27 13.70 -19.25
CA PHE A 72 2.21 14.22 -18.39
C PHE A 72 0.86 14.18 -19.08
N ARG A 73 -0.12 13.63 -18.37
CA ARG A 73 -1.54 13.70 -18.71
C ARG A 73 -2.34 14.39 -17.62
N PHE A 74 -3.37 15.12 -17.99
CA PHE A 74 -4.22 15.88 -17.08
C PHE A 74 -5.65 15.38 -17.14
N TYR A 75 -6.05 14.64 -16.11
CA TYR A 75 -7.39 14.11 -15.96
C TYR A 75 -8.29 15.13 -15.28
N VAL A 76 -9.30 15.63 -15.99
CA VAL A 76 -10.24 16.64 -15.47
C VAL A 76 -11.52 15.98 -14.98
N PHE A 77 -12.01 16.36 -13.80
CA PHE A 77 -13.12 15.65 -13.15
C PHE A 77 -14.21 16.55 -12.55
N ASP A 78 -14.02 17.88 -12.50
CA ASP A 78 -15.05 18.84 -12.07
C ASP A 78 -14.83 20.22 -12.72
N LEU A 79 -15.90 21.00 -12.84
CA LEU A 79 -15.90 22.36 -13.41
C LEU A 79 -16.57 23.32 -12.42
N LEU A 80 -15.81 24.28 -11.92
CA LEU A 80 -16.24 25.17 -10.83
C LEU A 80 -16.68 26.55 -11.32
N HIS A 81 -16.17 26.98 -12.47
CA HIS A 81 -16.52 28.26 -13.09
C HIS A 81 -16.37 28.14 -14.61
N LEU A 82 -17.28 28.78 -15.34
CA LEU A 82 -17.25 28.84 -16.81
C LEU A 82 -17.81 30.20 -17.27
N ASP A 83 -17.02 30.98 -18.00
CA ASP A 83 -17.44 32.19 -18.72
C ASP A 83 -18.33 33.15 -17.93
N GLY A 84 -17.90 33.46 -16.70
CA GLY A 84 -18.57 34.38 -15.78
C GLY A 84 -19.63 33.73 -14.88
N TYR A 85 -19.93 32.46 -15.06
CA TYR A 85 -20.88 31.71 -14.23
C TYR A 85 -20.14 30.89 -13.17
N ASP A 86 -20.47 31.14 -11.90
CA ASP A 86 -20.05 30.31 -10.77
C ASP A 86 -20.92 29.05 -10.71
N LEU A 87 -20.29 27.89 -10.88
CA LEU A 87 -20.98 26.61 -10.93
C LEU A 87 -20.95 25.87 -9.60
N ARG A 88 -20.32 26.40 -8.54
CA ARG A 88 -20.12 25.66 -7.29
C ARG A 88 -21.42 25.24 -6.61
N ASP A 89 -22.51 26.00 -6.77
CA ASP A 89 -23.83 25.65 -6.22
C ASP A 89 -24.66 24.73 -7.13
N VAL A 90 -24.21 24.48 -8.36
CA VAL A 90 -24.87 23.59 -9.31
C VAL A 90 -24.59 22.13 -8.94
N ALA A 91 -25.53 21.22 -9.21
CA ALA A 91 -25.37 19.78 -8.99
C ALA A 91 -24.15 19.20 -9.74
N LEU A 92 -23.42 18.28 -9.10
CA LEU A 92 -22.22 17.66 -9.68
C LEU A 92 -22.46 17.05 -11.05
N ILE A 93 -23.58 16.36 -11.26
CA ILE A 93 -23.89 15.74 -12.55
C ILE A 93 -23.95 16.76 -13.69
N THR A 94 -24.55 17.93 -13.45
CA THR A 94 -24.61 19.02 -14.42
C THR A 94 -23.23 19.63 -14.67
N ARG A 95 -22.41 19.81 -13.62
CA ARG A 95 -21.03 20.30 -13.78
C ARG A 95 -20.18 19.35 -14.62
N LYS A 96 -20.33 18.03 -14.42
CA LYS A 96 -19.64 17.00 -15.21
C LYS A 96 -20.10 16.98 -16.68
N GLN A 97 -21.40 17.10 -16.93
CA GLN A 97 -21.93 17.20 -18.30
C GLN A 97 -21.42 18.44 -19.04
N LEU A 98 -21.33 19.59 -18.36
CA LEU A 98 -20.75 20.81 -18.92
C LEU A 98 -19.24 20.62 -19.18
N LEU A 99 -18.51 20.05 -18.22
CA LEU A 99 -17.09 19.78 -18.36
C LEU A 99 -16.80 18.90 -19.59
N GLU A 100 -17.53 17.80 -19.74
CA GLU A 100 -17.34 16.86 -20.86
C GLU A 100 -17.54 17.56 -22.21
N LYS A 101 -18.55 18.44 -22.33
CA LYS A 101 -18.78 19.24 -23.54
C LYS A 101 -17.66 20.26 -23.81
N VAL A 102 -17.12 20.88 -22.76
CA VAL A 102 -16.04 21.88 -22.88
C VAL A 102 -14.72 21.24 -23.30
N ILE A 103 -14.41 20.05 -22.77
CA ILE A 103 -13.17 19.33 -23.04
C ILE A 103 -13.23 18.65 -24.41
N GLY A 104 -14.40 18.13 -24.79
CA GLY A 104 -14.58 17.43 -26.06
C GLY A 104 -13.86 16.07 -26.08
N SER A 105 -13.30 15.71 -27.23
CA SER A 105 -12.60 14.44 -27.42
C SER A 105 -11.23 14.43 -26.75
N ASP A 106 -10.84 13.27 -26.20
CA ASP A 106 -9.49 13.06 -25.65
C ASP A 106 -8.42 13.33 -26.73
N ASN A 107 -7.48 14.22 -26.41
CA ASN A 107 -6.37 14.61 -27.27
C ASN A 107 -5.03 13.96 -26.85
N GLY A 108 -5.08 13.00 -25.92
CA GLY A 108 -3.94 12.29 -25.35
C GLY A 108 -3.20 13.04 -24.24
N ILE A 109 -3.50 14.33 -24.03
CA ILE A 109 -2.90 15.17 -22.99
C ILE A 109 -3.94 15.52 -21.91
N ILE A 110 -5.16 15.88 -22.31
CA ILE A 110 -6.28 16.18 -21.43
C ILE A 110 -7.36 15.15 -21.65
N SER A 111 -7.72 14.46 -20.58
CA SER A 111 -8.74 13.40 -20.61
C SER A 111 -9.82 13.71 -19.59
N TYR A 112 -11.08 13.62 -20.00
CA TYR A 112 -12.20 13.69 -19.07
C TYR A 112 -12.26 12.42 -18.22
N SER A 113 -12.28 12.57 -16.91
CA SER A 113 -12.46 11.47 -15.97
C SER A 113 -13.96 11.12 -15.87
N GLY A 114 -14.33 10.09 -16.63
CA GLY A 114 -15.66 9.49 -16.61
C GLY A 114 -16.08 8.97 -15.24
N HIS A 115 -17.33 8.55 -15.12
CA HIS A 115 -17.88 8.02 -13.88
C HIS A 115 -18.81 6.84 -14.15
N PHE A 116 -19.05 6.06 -13.12
CA PHE A 116 -19.99 4.94 -13.13
C PHE A 116 -21.18 5.28 -12.20
N GLU A 117 -22.39 4.93 -12.63
CA GLU A 117 -23.60 4.98 -11.80
C GLU A 117 -23.94 3.59 -11.21
N GLU A 118 -22.90 2.83 -10.86
CA GLU A 118 -22.98 1.44 -10.39
C GLU A 118 -22.71 1.30 -8.88
N ASP A 119 -22.90 0.10 -8.35
CA ASP A 119 -22.56 -0.22 -6.96
C ASP A 119 -21.07 0.08 -6.65
N GLY A 120 -20.83 0.93 -5.65
CA GLY A 120 -19.50 1.38 -5.30
C GLY A 120 -18.56 0.26 -4.81
N THR A 121 -19.12 -0.81 -4.22
CA THR A 121 -18.34 -1.97 -3.76
C THR A 121 -17.83 -2.77 -4.95
N LEU A 122 -18.67 -2.93 -5.98
CA LEU A 122 -18.29 -3.59 -7.22
C LEU A 122 -17.19 -2.78 -7.93
N VAL A 123 -17.41 -1.47 -8.11
CA VAL A 123 -16.43 -0.59 -8.78
C VAL A 123 -15.10 -0.59 -8.02
N LEU A 124 -15.11 -0.50 -6.69
CA LEU A 124 -13.90 -0.58 -5.87
C LEU A 124 -13.17 -1.92 -6.07
N ARG A 125 -13.88 -3.05 -6.04
CA ARG A 125 -13.27 -4.38 -6.24
C ARG A 125 -12.55 -4.47 -7.58
N HIS A 126 -13.16 -3.95 -8.65
CA HIS A 126 -12.55 -3.92 -9.97
C HIS A 126 -11.37 -2.93 -10.05
N ALA A 127 -11.50 -1.74 -9.46
CA ALA A 127 -10.40 -0.78 -9.37
C ALA A 127 -9.17 -1.41 -8.69
N CYS A 128 -9.37 -2.16 -7.61
CA CYS A 128 -8.28 -2.84 -6.92
C CYS A 128 -7.65 -3.98 -7.75
N ARG A 129 -8.46 -4.74 -8.51
CA ARG A 129 -7.93 -5.76 -9.44
C ARG A 129 -7.10 -5.15 -10.58
N LEU A 130 -7.42 -3.92 -10.99
CA LEU A 130 -6.67 -3.16 -11.98
C LEU A 130 -5.47 -2.42 -11.37
N SER A 131 -5.14 -2.67 -10.09
CA SER A 131 -4.06 -2.00 -9.36
C SER A 131 -4.19 -0.45 -9.34
N LEU A 132 -5.41 0.07 -9.43
CA LEU A 132 -5.68 1.49 -9.21
C LEU A 132 -5.65 1.81 -7.71
N GLU A 133 -5.40 3.08 -7.37
CA GLU A 133 -5.32 3.52 -5.96
C GLU A 133 -6.64 3.28 -5.20
N GLY A 134 -7.78 3.36 -5.90
CA GLY A 134 -9.10 3.21 -5.32
C GLY A 134 -10.16 3.96 -6.13
N VAL A 135 -11.25 4.33 -5.46
CA VAL A 135 -12.38 5.07 -6.04
C VAL A 135 -12.73 6.30 -5.22
N VAL A 136 -13.23 7.34 -5.88
CA VAL A 136 -13.81 8.51 -5.24
C VAL A 136 -15.31 8.53 -5.54
N SER A 137 -16.13 8.18 -4.54
CA SER A 137 -17.58 8.27 -4.62
C SER A 137 -18.02 9.69 -4.34
N LYS A 138 -18.80 10.30 -5.22
CA LYS A 138 -19.28 11.68 -5.08
C LYS A 138 -20.81 11.69 -5.14
N LEU A 139 -21.46 12.42 -4.23
CA LEU A 139 -22.92 12.60 -4.27
C LEU A 139 -23.31 13.36 -5.55
N ARG A 140 -24.13 12.71 -6.38
CA ARG A 140 -24.53 13.16 -7.72
C ARG A 140 -25.13 14.57 -7.75
N ASP A 141 -26.00 14.85 -6.79
CA ASP A 141 -26.81 16.07 -6.77
C ASP A 141 -26.22 17.13 -5.82
N ALA A 142 -25.02 16.89 -5.26
CA ALA A 142 -24.41 17.77 -4.29
C ALA A 142 -23.66 18.96 -4.94
N PRO A 143 -23.73 20.15 -4.32
CA PRO A 143 -22.92 21.28 -4.72
C PRO A 143 -21.45 21.05 -4.36
N TYR A 144 -20.54 21.79 -5.02
CA TYR A 144 -19.15 21.86 -4.63
C TYR A 144 -19.00 22.72 -3.36
N ARG A 145 -18.27 22.18 -2.38
CA ARG A 145 -17.94 22.86 -1.13
C ARG A 145 -16.45 22.69 -0.88
N ALA A 146 -15.75 23.81 -0.72
CA ALA A 146 -14.33 23.78 -0.40
C ALA A 146 -14.11 23.17 0.99
N GLY A 147 -12.97 22.49 1.17
CA GLY A 147 -12.61 21.85 2.43
C GLY A 147 -13.14 20.42 2.58
N ARG A 148 -13.14 19.92 3.81
CA ARG A 148 -13.53 18.53 4.13
C ARG A 148 -15.05 18.41 4.15
N SER A 149 -15.61 17.55 3.30
CA SER A 149 -17.05 17.27 3.27
C SER A 149 -17.33 15.76 3.32
N LYS A 150 -18.59 15.40 3.56
CA LYS A 150 -19.09 14.02 3.44
C LYS A 150 -19.61 13.69 2.03
N ASN A 151 -19.65 14.68 1.14
CA ASN A 151 -20.20 14.50 -0.21
C ASN A 151 -19.24 13.70 -1.09
N TRP A 152 -17.96 13.66 -0.73
CA TRP A 152 -16.92 12.93 -1.44
C TRP A 152 -16.28 11.92 -0.48
N VAL A 153 -16.29 10.66 -0.85
CA VAL A 153 -15.72 9.56 -0.08
C VAL A 153 -14.66 8.87 -0.92
N LYS A 154 -13.42 8.90 -0.45
CA LYS A 154 -12.31 8.16 -1.05
C LYS A 154 -12.23 6.78 -0.39
N SER A 155 -12.40 5.74 -1.19
CA SER A 155 -12.19 4.34 -0.78
C SER A 155 -10.92 3.84 -1.46
N LYS A 156 -9.89 3.56 -0.68
CA LYS A 156 -8.56 3.16 -1.19
C LYS A 156 -8.44 1.62 -1.24
N CYS A 157 -7.70 1.11 -2.21
CA CYS A 157 -7.36 -0.32 -2.34
C CYS A 157 -6.24 -0.74 -1.38
N SER A 158 -5.35 0.19 -1.04
CA SER A 158 -4.28 0.02 -0.07
C SER A 158 -4.23 1.20 0.90
N ALA A 159 -3.61 1.00 2.06
CA ALA A 159 -3.41 2.09 3.00
C ALA A 159 -2.23 2.94 2.49
N ARG A 160 -2.53 4.12 1.96
CA ARG A 160 -1.54 5.08 1.49
C ARG A 160 -1.70 6.37 2.25
N GLN A 161 -0.63 6.84 2.88
CA GLN A 161 -0.62 8.03 3.73
C GLN A 161 0.71 8.77 3.59
N GLU A 162 0.70 10.05 3.94
CA GLU A 162 1.91 10.82 4.15
C GLU A 162 2.51 10.62 5.55
N PHE A 163 3.84 10.73 5.61
CA PHE A 163 4.68 10.60 6.79
C PHE A 163 5.80 11.62 6.76
N VAL A 164 6.25 12.07 7.93
CA VAL A 164 7.39 12.97 8.08
C VAL A 164 8.68 12.15 8.06
N VAL A 165 9.66 12.58 7.27
CA VAL A 165 11.00 11.97 7.26
C VAL A 165 11.82 12.58 8.39
N ALA A 166 12.16 11.76 9.38
CA ALA A 166 12.93 12.15 10.58
C ALA A 166 14.36 11.60 10.58
N GLY A 167 14.69 10.73 9.63
CA GLY A 167 16.04 10.22 9.45
C GLY A 167 16.14 9.24 8.28
N TYR A 168 17.32 8.65 8.14
CA TYR A 168 17.57 7.55 7.20
C TYR A 168 18.63 6.61 7.74
N VAL A 169 18.64 5.39 7.23
CA VAL A 169 19.74 4.44 7.39
C VAL A 169 20.52 4.40 6.07
N PRO A 170 21.85 4.56 6.07
CA PRO A 170 22.66 4.45 4.86
C PRO A 170 22.52 3.07 4.20
N SER A 171 22.64 3.00 2.87
CA SER A 171 22.69 1.72 2.17
C SER A 171 23.98 0.97 2.51
N THR A 172 23.87 -0.35 2.64
CA THR A 172 25.03 -1.25 2.80
C THR A 172 25.73 -1.53 1.47
N THR A 173 25.04 -1.33 0.35
CA THR A 173 25.54 -1.63 -1.01
C THR A 173 26.06 -0.40 -1.75
N SER A 174 25.70 0.82 -1.31
CA SER A 174 26.14 2.07 -1.92
C SER A 174 26.38 3.16 -0.87
N ARG A 175 27.57 3.76 -0.90
CA ARG A 175 27.99 4.76 0.12
C ARG A 175 27.18 6.05 0.09
N ASN A 176 26.65 6.43 -1.07
CA ASN A 176 25.96 7.71 -1.29
C ASN A 176 24.47 7.53 -1.53
N ALA A 177 23.88 6.47 -0.99
CA ALA A 177 22.47 6.17 -1.11
C ALA A 177 21.88 5.82 0.26
N ILE A 178 20.60 6.09 0.44
CA ILE A 178 19.86 5.58 1.59
C ILE A 178 19.50 4.10 1.37
N GLY A 179 19.44 3.34 2.45
CA GLY A 179 18.86 2.00 2.49
C GLY A 179 17.42 2.01 3.01
N SER A 180 17.09 2.93 3.92
CA SER A 180 15.70 3.16 4.36
C SER A 180 15.51 4.56 4.93
N LEU A 181 14.27 5.04 4.93
CA LEU A 181 13.86 6.24 5.67
C LEU A 181 13.31 5.86 7.04
N VAL A 182 13.56 6.71 8.03
CA VAL A 182 12.97 6.66 9.37
C VAL A 182 11.82 7.65 9.41
N LEU A 183 10.61 7.18 9.73
CA LEU A 183 9.38 7.94 9.55
C LEU A 183 8.71 8.30 10.88
N GLY A 184 7.93 9.38 10.84
CA GLY A 184 7.03 9.77 11.91
C GLY A 184 5.74 10.43 11.45
N VAL A 185 4.86 10.67 12.42
CA VAL A 185 3.66 11.49 12.29
C VAL A 185 3.56 12.44 13.47
N TYR A 186 2.98 13.61 13.28
CA TYR A 186 2.69 14.51 14.37
C TYR A 186 1.40 14.08 15.08
N ASP A 187 1.41 14.17 16.41
CA ASP A 187 0.22 14.13 17.27
C ASP A 187 0.43 15.15 18.39
N ASP A 188 -0.56 16.00 18.65
CA ASP A 188 -0.47 17.12 19.61
C ASP A 188 0.84 17.94 19.55
N GLY A 189 1.32 18.22 18.33
CA GLY A 189 2.56 18.97 18.09
C GLY A 189 3.86 18.20 18.34
N LYS A 190 3.78 16.93 18.75
CA LYS A 190 4.90 16.03 19.01
C LYS A 190 5.08 15.05 17.86
N LEU A 191 6.33 14.71 17.54
CA LEU A 191 6.63 13.77 16.45
C LEU A 191 6.81 12.36 17.03
N HIS A 192 5.97 11.43 16.60
CA HIS A 192 6.02 10.02 17.01
C HIS A 192 6.60 9.15 15.90
N HIS A 193 7.45 8.20 16.26
CA HIS A 193 8.04 7.24 15.32
C HIS A 193 7.00 6.22 14.88
N VAL A 194 7.00 5.87 13.58
CA VAL A 194 6.04 4.91 13.00
C VAL A 194 6.74 3.82 12.18
N GLY A 195 8.04 3.66 12.37
CA GLY A 195 8.84 2.64 11.68
C GLY A 195 9.68 3.19 10.52
N ARG A 196 10.14 2.24 9.69
CA ARG A 196 11.06 2.49 8.59
C ARG A 196 10.49 2.00 7.26
N VAL A 197 10.91 2.63 6.18
CA VAL A 197 10.58 2.21 4.80
C VAL A 197 11.84 2.05 3.97
N GLY A 198 12.14 0.80 3.60
CA GLY A 198 13.34 0.41 2.85
C GLY A 198 13.11 0.03 1.38
N THR A 199 11.86 0.05 0.92
CA THR A 199 11.49 -0.33 -0.45
C THR A 199 10.81 0.83 -1.17
N GLY A 200 10.66 0.74 -2.50
CA GLY A 200 10.00 1.77 -3.31
C GLY A 200 10.92 2.86 -3.88
N TYR A 201 12.25 2.71 -3.74
CA TYR A 201 13.23 3.62 -4.33
C TYR A 201 13.90 2.99 -5.54
N THR A 202 14.12 3.78 -6.59
CA THR A 202 15.15 3.47 -7.59
C THR A 202 16.53 3.86 -7.05
N ALA A 203 17.60 3.35 -7.65
CA ALA A 203 18.97 3.72 -7.27
C ALA A 203 19.21 5.25 -7.35
N ALA A 204 18.66 5.90 -8.38
CA ALA A 204 18.75 7.34 -8.56
C ALA A 204 18.00 8.10 -7.45
N VAL A 205 16.77 7.68 -7.13
CA VAL A 205 15.97 8.28 -6.04
C VAL A 205 16.66 8.12 -4.68
N ALA A 206 17.22 6.94 -4.39
CA ALA A 206 17.92 6.70 -3.14
C ALA A 206 19.16 7.60 -2.96
N GLN A 207 19.87 7.92 -4.06
CA GLN A 207 21.00 8.86 -4.04
C GLN A 207 20.56 10.32 -3.92
N ASP A 208 19.48 10.71 -4.59
CA ASP A 208 18.92 12.06 -4.47
C ASP A 208 18.44 12.34 -3.03
N LEU A 209 17.70 11.39 -2.45
CA LEU A 209 17.27 11.45 -1.06
C LEU A 209 18.45 11.56 -0.11
N PHE A 210 19.51 10.77 -0.32
CA PHE A 210 20.73 10.86 0.49
C PHE A 210 21.33 12.28 0.47
N LYS A 211 21.47 12.88 -0.73
CA LYS A 211 22.00 14.25 -0.88
C LYS A 211 21.13 15.30 -0.18
N LYS A 212 19.81 15.18 -0.31
CA LYS A 212 18.85 16.09 0.34
C LYS A 212 18.91 15.98 1.86
N LEU A 213 18.93 14.75 2.38
CA LEU A 213 18.89 14.46 3.81
C LEU A 213 20.20 14.81 4.53
N GLU A 214 21.36 14.58 3.93
CA GLU A 214 22.65 14.97 4.54
C GLU A 214 22.73 16.49 4.79
N ARG A 215 22.08 17.34 3.97
CA ARG A 215 22.07 18.80 4.14
C ARG A 215 21.26 19.28 5.34
N ILE A 216 20.34 18.46 5.83
CA ILE A 216 19.43 18.80 6.94
C ILE A 216 19.66 17.89 8.16
N ARG A 217 20.85 17.27 8.24
CA ARG A 217 21.22 16.36 9.33
C ARG A 217 21.27 17.07 10.67
N ILE A 218 20.82 16.37 11.71
CA ILE A 218 20.88 16.82 13.11
C ILE A 218 21.55 15.75 13.99
N PRO A 219 22.15 16.14 15.12
CA PRO A 219 22.89 15.21 15.96
C PRO A 219 21.99 14.32 16.84
N SER A 220 20.76 14.75 17.13
CA SER A 220 19.83 14.09 18.05
C SER A 220 18.53 13.70 17.36
N SER A 221 17.84 12.71 17.93
CA SER A 221 16.53 12.27 17.45
C SER A 221 15.50 13.41 17.53
N PRO A 222 14.67 13.63 16.51
CA PRO A 222 13.59 14.62 16.53
C PRO A 222 12.28 14.06 17.13
N PHE A 223 12.24 12.79 17.50
CA PHE A 223 11.05 12.15 18.09
C PHE A 223 10.87 12.55 19.56
N ASP A 224 9.61 12.66 20.00
CA ASP A 224 9.27 12.94 21.41
C ASP A 224 9.66 11.76 22.32
N GLU A 225 9.55 10.54 21.80
CA GLU A 225 9.89 9.30 22.49
C GLU A 225 11.29 8.81 22.13
N ARG A 226 11.97 8.21 23.11
CA ARG A 226 13.27 7.59 22.87
C ARG A 226 13.09 6.28 22.10
N LEU A 227 13.67 6.24 20.90
CA LEU A 227 13.71 5.01 20.10
C LEU A 227 14.41 3.86 20.84
N SER A 228 13.91 2.65 20.65
CA SER A 228 14.60 1.43 21.09
C SER A 228 15.94 1.25 20.38
N ALA A 229 16.80 0.37 20.90
CA ALA A 229 18.11 0.10 20.30
C ALA A 229 18.01 -0.34 18.84
N ASP A 230 17.01 -1.17 18.51
CA ASP A 230 16.79 -1.66 17.15
C ASP A 230 16.26 -0.57 16.22
N GLU A 231 15.34 0.28 16.70
CA GLU A 231 14.79 1.41 15.95
C GLU A 231 15.80 2.54 15.73
N ALA A 232 16.76 2.70 16.64
CA ALA A 232 17.85 3.67 16.51
C ALA A 232 19.04 3.12 15.70
N ARG A 233 19.13 1.81 15.49
CA ARG A 233 20.30 1.14 14.89
C ARG A 233 20.65 1.75 13.54
N GLN A 234 21.84 2.35 13.45
CA GLN A 234 22.39 3.00 12.25
C GLN A 234 21.58 4.18 11.69
N ALA A 235 20.57 4.68 12.43
CA ALA A 235 19.78 5.82 12.01
C ALA A 235 20.62 7.11 12.06
N ARG A 236 20.56 7.90 10.99
CA ARG A 236 21.05 9.28 10.92
C ARG A 236 19.84 10.21 10.90
N TYR A 237 19.73 11.05 11.92
CA TYR A 237 18.57 11.92 12.10
C TYR A 237 18.67 13.18 11.25
N VAL A 238 17.52 13.69 10.82
CA VAL A 238 17.38 14.92 10.05
C VAL A 238 16.32 15.83 10.66
N ARG A 239 16.35 17.12 10.30
CA ARG A 239 15.24 18.03 10.60
C ARG A 239 13.94 17.49 9.98
N PRO A 240 12.83 17.41 10.74
CA PRO A 240 11.57 16.84 10.28
C PRO A 240 10.80 17.81 9.36
N GLU A 241 11.39 18.13 8.21
CA GLU A 241 10.91 19.12 7.24
C GLU A 241 10.36 18.47 5.97
N LEU A 242 10.84 17.27 5.61
CA LEU A 242 10.42 16.56 4.41
C LEU A 242 9.24 15.63 4.70
N VAL A 243 8.28 15.59 3.78
CA VAL A 243 7.13 14.69 3.82
C VAL A 243 7.29 13.63 2.73
N ALA A 244 7.13 12.37 3.08
CA ALA A 244 7.11 11.22 2.17
C ALA A 244 5.71 10.61 2.11
N GLU A 245 5.27 10.28 0.92
CA GLU A 245 4.08 9.46 0.70
C GLU A 245 4.48 7.99 0.63
N VAL A 246 3.79 7.18 1.43
CA VAL A 246 4.12 5.78 1.64
C VAL A 246 2.85 4.95 1.52
N GLU A 247 2.96 3.88 0.75
CA GLU A 247 1.95 2.84 0.70
C GLU A 247 2.34 1.72 1.66
N PHE A 248 1.38 1.22 2.43
CA PHE A 248 1.57 0.20 3.43
C PHE A 248 0.33 -0.68 3.54
N ARG A 249 0.48 -1.88 4.10
CA ARG A 249 -0.62 -2.83 4.22
C ARG A 249 -1.49 -2.54 5.44
N ALA A 250 -0.85 -2.27 6.57
CA ALA A 250 -1.55 -2.04 7.83
C ALA A 250 -0.68 -1.28 8.84
N TRP A 251 -1.34 -0.71 9.84
CA TRP A 251 -0.70 -0.28 11.09
C TRP A 251 -0.60 -1.46 12.07
N THR A 252 0.52 -1.58 12.79
CA THR A 252 0.62 -2.50 13.92
C THR A 252 -0.17 -2.00 15.13
N ALA A 253 -0.41 -2.90 16.09
CA ALA A 253 -0.95 -2.52 17.40
C ALA A 253 -0.08 -1.46 18.08
N ASP A 254 1.23 -1.55 17.89
CA ASP A 254 2.23 -0.62 18.42
C ASP A 254 2.40 0.67 17.58
N GLY A 255 1.53 0.89 16.58
CA GLY A 255 1.55 2.13 15.81
C GLY A 255 2.63 2.23 14.72
N ASN A 256 3.21 1.11 14.27
CA ASN A 256 4.20 1.07 13.19
C ASN A 256 3.60 0.65 11.84
N LEU A 257 4.27 1.00 10.74
CA LEU A 257 3.86 0.62 9.39
C LEU A 257 4.30 -0.82 9.03
N ARG A 258 3.38 -1.63 8.48
CA ARG A 258 3.69 -2.96 7.91
C ARG A 258 3.74 -2.92 6.40
N HIS A 259 4.78 -3.52 5.82
CA HIS A 259 5.02 -3.61 4.37
C HIS A 259 4.97 -2.23 3.69
N ALA A 260 5.71 -1.29 4.27
CA ALA A 260 5.81 0.07 3.75
C ALA A 260 6.69 0.11 2.49
N SER A 261 6.22 0.84 1.48
CA SER A 261 6.92 1.15 0.24
C SER A 261 6.81 2.64 -0.06
N PHE A 262 7.95 3.26 -0.32
CA PHE A 262 8.03 4.68 -0.67
C PHE A 262 7.39 4.93 -2.03
N ARG A 263 6.56 5.96 -2.13
CA ARG A 263 5.96 6.40 -3.39
C ARG A 263 6.50 7.73 -3.87
N GLY A 264 6.86 8.64 -2.98
CA GLY A 264 7.48 9.91 -3.36
C GLY A 264 7.56 10.92 -2.23
N LEU A 265 8.22 12.05 -2.45
CA LEU A 265 8.14 13.21 -1.53
C LEU A 265 6.97 14.13 -1.89
N ARG A 266 6.44 14.79 -0.86
CA ARG A 266 5.34 15.76 -0.94
C ARG A 266 5.85 17.15 -0.58
N GLU A 267 6.29 17.88 -1.60
CA GLU A 267 6.77 19.27 -1.48
C GLU A 267 5.63 20.28 -1.29
N ASP A 268 4.39 19.86 -1.55
CA ASP A 268 3.18 20.68 -1.47
C ASP A 268 2.57 20.75 -0.07
N LYS A 269 3.05 19.94 0.87
CA LYS A 269 2.51 19.80 2.24
C LYS A 269 3.54 20.14 3.32
N PRO A 270 3.18 20.94 4.34
CA PRO A 270 4.06 21.18 5.47
C PRO A 270 4.11 19.95 6.40
N ALA A 271 5.30 19.59 6.87
CA ALA A 271 5.50 18.41 7.71
C ALA A 271 4.67 18.43 9.00
N LYS A 272 4.44 19.60 9.60
CA LYS A 272 3.69 19.75 10.85
C LYS A 272 2.19 19.41 10.74
N GLU A 273 1.63 19.37 9.53
CA GLU A 273 0.23 19.00 9.30
C GLU A 273 0.03 17.50 9.10
N ILE A 274 1.11 16.72 9.07
CA ILE A 274 1.06 15.28 8.80
C ILE A 274 0.76 14.52 10.09
N ILE A 275 -0.53 14.26 10.28
CA ILE A 275 -1.07 13.46 11.39
C ILE A 275 -1.41 12.04 10.92
N ARG A 276 -1.53 11.09 11.85
CA ARG A 276 -2.00 9.73 11.54
C ARG A 276 -3.43 9.77 10.97
N GLU A 277 -3.62 9.26 9.76
CA GLU A 277 -4.96 9.03 9.22
C GLU A 277 -5.58 7.85 9.97
N THR A 278 -6.55 8.12 10.84
CA THR A 278 -7.43 7.08 11.38
C THR A 278 -8.58 6.87 10.40
N PRO A 279 -8.75 5.67 9.84
CA PRO A 279 -9.97 5.34 9.11
C PRO A 279 -11.16 5.55 10.04
N LYS A 280 -12.12 6.41 9.67
CA LYS A 280 -13.46 6.39 10.29
C LYS A 280 -14.21 5.20 9.72
N THR A 281 -13.92 4.00 10.20
CA THR A 281 -14.62 2.78 9.81
C THR A 281 -15.96 2.71 10.52
N ASN A 282 -17.05 2.90 9.77
CA ASN A 282 -18.30 2.22 10.08
C ASN A 282 -18.12 0.74 9.69
N LYS A 283 -18.20 -0.14 10.69
CA LYS A 283 -18.06 -1.60 10.68
C LYS A 283 -16.66 -2.14 10.38
N ALA A 284 -16.04 -2.65 11.44
CA ALA A 284 -14.78 -3.38 11.40
C ALA A 284 -14.91 -4.67 10.57
N ALA A 285 -13.89 -4.94 9.75
CA ALA A 285 -13.58 -6.32 9.38
C ALA A 285 -13.36 -7.12 10.67
N PRO A 286 -13.76 -8.40 10.73
CA PRO A 286 -13.53 -9.21 11.92
C PRO A 286 -12.03 -9.20 12.25
N ASN A 287 -11.69 -8.85 13.50
CA ASN A 287 -10.31 -8.88 13.96
C ASN A 287 -9.68 -10.24 13.62
N PRO A 288 -8.42 -10.26 13.11
CA PRO A 288 -7.68 -11.50 12.96
C PRO A 288 -7.66 -12.26 14.29
N GLN A 289 -7.76 -13.59 14.24
CA GLN A 289 -7.65 -14.37 15.48
C GLN A 289 -6.26 -14.18 16.09
N ARG A 290 -6.21 -13.94 17.41
CA ARG A 290 -4.96 -13.76 18.13
C ARG A 290 -4.22 -15.08 18.22
N ARG A 291 -2.96 -15.11 17.78
CA ARG A 291 -2.00 -16.20 18.02
C ARG A 291 -1.21 -15.95 19.30
N THR A 292 -0.79 -17.01 19.98
CA THR A 292 0.05 -16.94 21.19
C THR A 292 1.50 -17.37 20.93
N VAL A 293 1.76 -18.09 19.84
CA VAL A 293 3.10 -18.58 19.49
C VAL A 293 4.05 -17.43 19.14
N LYS A 294 5.18 -17.37 19.86
CA LYS A 294 6.28 -16.44 19.57
C LYS A 294 7.18 -16.99 18.46
N LEU A 295 7.35 -16.21 17.39
CA LEU A 295 8.25 -16.57 16.28
C LEU A 295 9.69 -16.17 16.58
N THR A 296 10.65 -16.99 16.13
CA THR A 296 12.07 -16.61 16.11
C THR A 296 12.48 -16.22 14.70
N HIS A 297 13.34 -15.20 14.56
CA HIS A 297 13.69 -14.62 13.25
C HIS A 297 12.45 -14.32 12.38
N PRO A 298 11.51 -13.49 12.88
CA PRO A 298 10.27 -13.16 12.18
C PRO A 298 10.50 -12.48 10.81
N ASP A 299 11.64 -11.81 10.68
CA ASP A 299 12.16 -11.10 9.52
C ASP A 299 12.80 -12.01 8.46
N ARG A 300 12.94 -13.31 8.71
CA ARG A 300 13.46 -14.27 7.73
C ARG A 300 12.59 -14.28 6.48
N LEU A 301 13.20 -14.07 5.31
CA LEU A 301 12.51 -14.11 4.01
C LEU A 301 12.29 -15.56 3.56
N TYR A 302 11.05 -15.87 3.19
CA TYR A 302 10.66 -17.14 2.58
C TYR A 302 10.43 -17.03 1.08
N TRP A 303 9.85 -15.93 0.61
CA TRP A 303 9.75 -15.61 -0.81
C TRP A 303 10.46 -14.27 -1.07
N PRO A 304 11.74 -14.29 -1.46
CA PRO A 304 12.56 -13.07 -1.61
C PRO A 304 11.99 -12.09 -2.65
N ASP A 305 11.55 -12.59 -3.80
CA ASP A 305 11.05 -11.75 -4.89
C ASP A 305 9.74 -11.02 -4.52
N GLN A 306 8.94 -11.64 -3.65
CA GLN A 306 7.67 -11.10 -3.14
C GLN A 306 7.84 -10.42 -1.77
N GLY A 307 9.04 -10.46 -1.18
CA GLY A 307 9.33 -9.90 0.15
C GLY A 307 8.56 -10.56 1.31
N VAL A 308 8.07 -11.80 1.15
CA VAL A 308 7.27 -12.47 2.19
C VAL A 308 8.20 -13.06 3.25
N THR A 309 8.02 -12.62 4.51
CA THR A 309 8.78 -13.09 5.66
C THR A 309 8.05 -14.20 6.43
N LYS A 310 8.72 -14.82 7.41
CA LYS A 310 8.12 -15.77 8.36
C LYS A 310 6.93 -15.14 9.10
N GLU A 311 7.10 -13.92 9.62
CA GLU A 311 6.01 -13.17 10.25
C GLU A 311 4.87 -12.93 9.25
N GLY A 312 5.20 -12.57 8.00
CA GLY A 312 4.22 -12.36 6.95
C GLY A 312 3.38 -13.59 6.64
N LEU A 313 4.00 -14.78 6.60
CA LEU A 313 3.29 -16.05 6.43
C LEU A 313 2.39 -16.37 7.64
N ALA A 314 2.89 -16.16 8.85
CA ALA A 314 2.12 -16.35 10.08
C ALA A 314 0.90 -15.41 10.16
N ASP A 315 1.08 -14.14 9.76
CA ASP A 315 0.02 -13.15 9.69
C ASP A 315 -1.04 -13.53 8.66
N TYR A 316 -0.60 -13.96 7.47
CA TYR A 316 -1.50 -14.45 6.43
C TYR A 316 -2.36 -15.61 6.94
N TYR A 317 -1.76 -16.62 7.56
CA TYR A 317 -2.52 -17.74 8.11
C TYR A 317 -3.50 -17.34 9.22
N ALA A 318 -3.14 -16.37 10.08
CA ALA A 318 -4.07 -15.85 11.08
C ALA A 318 -5.25 -15.08 10.45
N GLU A 319 -5.04 -14.42 9.32
CA GLU A 319 -6.06 -13.72 8.55
C GLU A 319 -7.03 -14.70 7.87
N VAL A 320 -6.50 -15.72 7.20
CA VAL A 320 -7.32 -16.71 6.47
C VAL A 320 -7.76 -17.91 7.31
N TRP A 321 -7.40 -17.95 8.60
CA TRP A 321 -7.61 -19.12 9.46
C TRP A 321 -9.03 -19.65 9.43
N ARG A 322 -10.04 -18.77 9.47
CA ARG A 322 -11.47 -19.17 9.44
C ARG A 322 -11.84 -19.96 8.17
N HIS A 323 -11.14 -19.71 7.08
CA HIS A 323 -11.33 -20.40 5.80
C HIS A 323 -10.43 -21.62 5.67
N ALA A 324 -9.23 -21.58 6.24
CA ALA A 324 -8.28 -22.69 6.16
C ALA A 324 -8.62 -23.83 7.15
N SER A 325 -9.04 -23.51 8.37
CA SER A 325 -9.19 -24.45 9.47
C SER A 325 -10.07 -25.67 9.17
N PRO A 326 -11.21 -25.57 8.44
CA PRO A 326 -12.05 -26.73 8.15
C PRO A 326 -11.34 -27.82 7.32
N TYR A 327 -10.27 -27.45 6.60
CA TYR A 327 -9.58 -28.33 5.66
C TYR A 327 -8.26 -28.89 6.19
N ILE A 328 -7.76 -28.39 7.31
CA ILE A 328 -6.42 -28.76 7.84
C ILE A 328 -6.44 -29.27 9.28
N VAL A 329 -7.43 -28.87 10.09
CA VAL A 329 -7.53 -29.26 11.50
C VAL A 329 -7.94 -30.73 11.61
N GLY A 330 -7.30 -31.46 12.53
CA GLY A 330 -7.65 -32.85 12.81
C GLY A 330 -7.31 -33.82 11.68
N ARG A 331 -6.34 -33.48 10.83
CA ARG A 331 -5.86 -34.32 9.73
C ARG A 331 -4.38 -34.62 9.88
N ALA A 332 -3.94 -35.78 9.42
CA ALA A 332 -2.52 -36.02 9.23
C ALA A 332 -1.99 -35.09 8.12
N LEU A 333 -0.81 -34.51 8.33
CA LEU A 333 -0.22 -33.52 7.44
C LEU A 333 1.12 -34.02 6.90
N ALA A 334 1.31 -33.90 5.59
CA ALA A 334 2.63 -33.86 4.98
C ALA A 334 3.01 -32.40 4.74
N LEU A 335 4.26 -32.04 5.02
CA LEU A 335 4.74 -30.67 4.96
C LEU A 335 5.90 -30.58 3.96
N VAL A 336 5.95 -29.49 3.19
CA VAL A 336 7.19 -29.08 2.52
C VAL A 336 7.82 -27.99 3.36
N ARG A 337 9.02 -28.29 3.90
CA ARG A 337 9.78 -27.36 4.73
C ARG A 337 10.89 -26.72 3.94
N CYS A 338 10.98 -25.40 4.04
CA CYS A 338 11.99 -24.58 3.36
C CYS A 338 12.67 -23.66 4.39
N PRO A 339 13.64 -24.16 5.19
CA PRO A 339 14.23 -23.42 6.30
C PRO A 339 14.83 -22.06 5.92
N SER A 340 15.36 -21.95 4.71
CA SER A 340 16.00 -20.74 4.16
C SER A 340 15.14 -20.06 3.08
N GLY A 341 13.85 -20.39 3.00
CA GLY A 341 12.95 -19.91 1.95
C GLY A 341 12.99 -20.76 0.68
N ILE A 342 12.17 -20.40 -0.30
CA ILE A 342 11.94 -21.19 -1.52
C ILE A 342 13.18 -21.32 -2.42
N SER A 343 14.15 -20.42 -2.29
CA SER A 343 15.41 -20.48 -3.05
C SER A 343 16.46 -21.41 -2.41
N GLY A 344 16.18 -21.91 -1.20
CA GLY A 344 17.08 -22.79 -0.45
C GLY A 344 16.70 -24.26 -0.54
N GLU A 345 17.18 -25.05 0.43
CA GLU A 345 16.81 -26.46 0.59
C GLU A 345 15.30 -26.60 0.87
N GLN A 346 14.68 -27.56 0.19
CA GLN A 346 13.29 -27.93 0.35
C GLN A 346 13.20 -29.44 0.59
N PHE A 347 12.43 -29.85 1.59
CA PHE A 347 12.26 -31.28 1.87
C PHE A 347 10.89 -31.59 2.45
N PHE A 348 10.44 -32.83 2.21
CA PHE A 348 9.19 -33.35 2.75
C PHE A 348 9.37 -33.85 4.19
N GLN A 349 8.40 -33.53 5.05
CA GLN A 349 8.35 -34.00 6.43
C GLN A 349 6.91 -34.36 6.82
N LYS A 350 6.68 -35.62 7.22
CA LYS A 350 5.38 -36.10 7.75
C LYS A 350 5.47 -36.67 9.17
N HIS A 351 6.66 -37.06 9.62
CA HIS A 351 6.89 -37.58 10.98
C HIS A 351 7.43 -36.52 11.93
N ALA A 352 7.33 -36.78 13.23
CA ALA A 352 7.91 -35.93 14.29
C ALA A 352 9.41 -35.64 14.08
N TRP A 353 9.87 -34.47 14.54
CA TRP A 353 11.30 -34.10 14.53
C TRP A 353 11.71 -33.46 15.86
N LYS A 354 13.03 -33.34 16.07
CA LYS A 354 13.59 -32.76 17.29
C LYS A 354 13.31 -31.25 17.38
N GLY A 355 12.72 -30.81 18.49
CA GLY A 355 12.36 -29.40 18.70
C GLY A 355 11.02 -29.00 18.09
N LEU A 356 10.10 -29.96 17.95
CA LEU A 356 8.72 -29.72 17.56
C LEU A 356 8.06 -28.68 18.49
N ASN A 357 7.29 -27.76 17.93
CA ASN A 357 6.52 -26.80 18.71
C ASN A 357 5.44 -27.54 19.55
N PRO A 358 5.23 -27.19 20.83
CA PRO A 358 4.28 -27.90 21.69
C PRO A 358 2.82 -27.84 21.23
N ASN A 359 2.45 -26.89 20.36
CA ASN A 359 1.10 -26.79 19.81
C ASN A 359 0.89 -27.70 18.58
N ILE A 360 1.94 -28.33 18.06
CA ILE A 360 1.83 -29.33 17.00
C ILE A 360 1.52 -30.69 17.65
N VAL A 361 0.49 -31.35 17.14
CA VAL A 361 0.00 -32.62 17.66
C VAL A 361 0.65 -33.77 16.90
N LEU A 362 0.93 -34.85 17.62
CA LEU A 362 1.40 -36.09 17.05
C LEU A 362 0.29 -37.13 17.07
N VAL A 363 0.02 -37.72 15.92
CA VAL A 363 -1.00 -38.76 15.72
C VAL A 363 -0.36 -40.05 15.24
N HIS A 364 -1.03 -41.17 15.46
CA HIS A 364 -0.57 -42.50 15.04
C HIS A 364 -1.56 -43.04 14.02
N ASP A 365 -1.05 -43.42 12.84
CA ASP A 365 -1.83 -44.21 11.89
C ASP A 365 -1.88 -45.66 12.42
N PRO A 366 -3.07 -46.25 12.66
CA PRO A 366 -3.19 -47.63 13.13
C PRO A 366 -2.47 -48.68 12.28
N LYS A 367 -2.14 -48.37 11.01
CA LYS A 367 -1.41 -49.26 10.10
C LYS A 367 0.11 -49.16 10.22
N ASP A 368 0.63 -48.09 10.83
CA ASP A 368 2.05 -47.84 10.97
C ASP A 368 2.60 -48.35 12.32
N PRO A 369 3.92 -48.61 12.43
CA PRO A 369 4.57 -48.91 13.71
C PRO A 369 4.30 -47.82 14.78
N PRO A 370 4.19 -48.16 16.08
CA PRO A 370 3.83 -47.19 17.14
C PRO A 370 4.79 -46.00 17.31
N ASP A 371 6.03 -46.12 16.85
CA ASP A 371 7.08 -45.10 16.88
C ASP A 371 7.01 -44.12 15.70
N GLU A 372 6.27 -44.45 14.64
CA GLU A 372 6.09 -43.60 13.45
C GLU A 372 4.92 -42.63 13.61
N ARG A 373 5.11 -41.60 14.46
CA ARG A 373 4.07 -40.59 14.67
C ARG A 373 4.03 -39.54 13.56
N LEU A 374 2.85 -39.33 13.02
CA LEU A 374 2.53 -38.31 12.02
C LEU A 374 2.19 -36.96 12.67
N ILE A 375 2.28 -35.89 11.90
CA ILE A 375 2.00 -34.53 12.34
C ILE A 375 0.53 -34.16 12.10
N SER A 376 -0.09 -33.49 13.07
CA SER A 376 -1.43 -32.89 12.95
C SER A 376 -1.49 -31.57 13.73
N ILE A 377 -2.57 -30.81 13.57
CA ILE A 377 -2.85 -29.57 14.30
C ILE A 377 -4.32 -29.51 14.71
N ASN A 378 -4.58 -28.87 15.85
CA ASN A 378 -5.94 -28.69 16.39
C ASN A 378 -6.46 -27.26 16.24
N ASP A 379 -5.57 -26.28 16.11
CA ASP A 379 -5.91 -24.86 16.17
C ASP A 379 -4.89 -24.00 15.41
N LEU A 380 -5.12 -22.68 15.48
CA LEU A 380 -4.27 -21.69 14.84
C LEU A 380 -2.84 -21.74 15.39
N ASP A 381 -2.65 -21.93 16.69
CA ASP A 381 -1.32 -21.96 17.29
C ASP A 381 -0.52 -23.18 16.83
N GLY A 382 -1.17 -24.32 16.60
CA GLY A 382 -0.58 -25.46 15.89
C GLY A 382 -0.09 -25.10 14.49
N LEU A 383 -0.91 -24.40 13.70
CA LEU A 383 -0.52 -23.92 12.37
C LEU A 383 0.65 -22.93 12.43
N ILE A 384 0.65 -21.99 13.37
CA ILE A 384 1.78 -21.06 13.56
C ILE A 384 3.04 -21.82 14.01
N GLY A 385 2.90 -22.91 14.76
CA GLY A 385 4.00 -23.82 15.07
C GLY A 385 4.66 -24.42 13.81
N LEU A 386 3.86 -24.75 12.79
CA LEU A 386 4.36 -25.21 11.49
C LEU A 386 5.11 -24.10 10.75
N VAL A 387 4.58 -22.87 10.75
CA VAL A 387 5.25 -21.70 10.17
C VAL A 387 6.59 -21.42 10.86
N GLN A 388 6.63 -21.47 12.18
CA GLN A 388 7.87 -21.32 12.96
C GLN A 388 8.94 -22.33 12.54
N SER A 389 8.48 -23.52 12.13
CA SER A 389 9.29 -24.63 11.66
C SER A 389 9.60 -24.58 10.16
N ALA A 390 9.26 -23.48 9.49
CA ALA A 390 9.46 -23.25 8.06
C ALA A 390 8.69 -24.20 7.14
N ALA A 391 7.53 -24.71 7.57
CA ALA A 391 6.60 -25.38 6.66
C ALA A 391 5.92 -24.31 5.78
N LEU A 392 6.23 -24.33 4.48
CA LEU A 392 5.65 -23.39 3.51
C LEU A 392 4.46 -23.98 2.78
N GLU A 393 4.43 -25.30 2.63
CA GLU A 393 3.30 -26.02 2.08
C GLU A 393 2.77 -27.04 3.08
N ILE A 394 1.45 -27.19 3.11
CA ILE A 394 0.72 -28.07 4.00
C ILE A 394 -0.20 -28.92 3.15
N HIS A 395 0.02 -30.23 3.18
CA HIS A 395 -0.69 -31.22 2.39
C HIS A 395 -1.52 -32.10 3.34
N PRO A 396 -2.79 -31.75 3.59
CA PRO A 396 -3.65 -32.50 4.50
C PRO A 396 -4.12 -33.81 3.85
N TRP A 397 -4.25 -34.86 4.66
CA TRP A 397 -4.92 -36.08 4.23
C TRP A 397 -6.42 -35.87 4.01
N GLY A 398 -6.99 -36.64 3.08
CA GLY A 398 -8.41 -36.57 2.71
C GLY A 398 -9.37 -37.03 3.81
N SER A 399 -8.88 -37.69 4.86
CA SER A 399 -9.64 -38.14 6.04
C SER A 399 -9.21 -37.44 7.33
N LEU A 400 -10.09 -37.45 8.32
CA LEU A 400 -9.80 -36.99 9.68
C LEU A 400 -9.08 -38.09 10.47
N VAL A 401 -8.23 -37.69 11.42
CA VAL A 401 -7.54 -38.63 12.33
C VAL A 401 -8.50 -39.38 13.27
N SER A 402 -9.75 -38.94 13.36
CA SER A 402 -10.81 -39.64 14.09
C SER A 402 -11.48 -40.74 13.27
N ASP A 403 -11.35 -40.73 11.95
CA ASP A 403 -11.98 -41.68 11.02
C ASP A 403 -11.12 -41.85 9.75
N TRP A 404 -9.99 -42.55 9.89
CA TRP A 404 -8.94 -42.67 8.86
C TRP A 404 -9.45 -43.29 7.55
N GLU A 405 -10.38 -44.22 7.62
CA GLU A 405 -10.89 -45.00 6.47
C GLU A 405 -12.05 -44.30 5.73
N ARG A 406 -12.48 -43.13 6.20
CA ARG A 406 -13.61 -42.38 5.62
C ARG A 406 -13.17 -40.98 5.18
N PRO A 407 -12.60 -40.84 3.97
CA PRO A 407 -12.24 -39.53 3.44
C PRO A 407 -13.50 -38.69 3.19
N ASP A 408 -13.42 -37.41 3.53
CA ASP A 408 -14.44 -36.39 3.27
C ASP A 408 -14.00 -35.36 2.23
N THR A 409 -12.74 -35.45 1.77
CA THR A 409 -12.12 -34.55 0.79
C THR A 409 -11.41 -35.38 -0.28
N ILE A 410 -11.62 -35.01 -1.55
CA ILE A 410 -10.95 -35.61 -2.71
C ILE A 410 -10.22 -34.49 -3.46
N ILE A 411 -8.95 -34.71 -3.79
CA ILE A 411 -8.15 -33.80 -4.61
C ILE A 411 -7.97 -34.48 -5.96
N MET A 412 -8.40 -33.82 -7.03
CA MET A 412 -8.20 -34.27 -8.41
C MET A 412 -7.23 -33.32 -9.09
N ASP A 413 -6.05 -33.84 -9.42
CA ASP A 413 -5.13 -33.15 -10.30
C ASP A 413 -5.55 -33.40 -11.76
N LEU A 414 -5.70 -32.33 -12.53
CA LEU A 414 -6.16 -32.38 -13.92
C LEU A 414 -5.06 -31.98 -14.91
N ASP A 415 -3.81 -31.90 -14.44
CA ASP A 415 -2.70 -31.58 -15.32
C ASP A 415 -2.51 -32.66 -16.41
N PRO A 416 -2.44 -32.27 -17.71
CA PRO A 416 -2.31 -33.21 -18.82
C PRO A 416 -0.88 -33.77 -19.00
N GLY A 417 0.06 -33.45 -18.11
CA GLY A 417 1.48 -33.83 -18.18
C GLY A 417 2.37 -32.80 -18.86
#